data_AF-A0A7Y2T8L8-F1
#
_entry.id   AF-A0A7Y2T8L8-F1
#
_cell.length_a   1.000
_cell.length_b   1.000
_cell.length_c   1.000
_cell.angle_alpha   90.00
_cell.angle_beta   90.00
_cell.angle_gamma   90.00
#
_symmetry.space_group_name_H-M   'P 1'
#
loop_
_entity.id
_entity.type
_entity.pdbx_description
1 polymer ?
#
loop_
_entity_poly.entity_id
_entity_poly.type
_entity_poly.pdbx_seq_one_letter_code
_entity_poly.pdbx_strand_id
1 'polypeptide(L)'
;MSHKVLLPSLNFSQVIELPLGKITIGMTSEAVNDPEAFPEGAPTVTIPASQNDLYFFIFSDPKNKVLPIRIQPVNIDNEILKIGETMWFNFSERDLAAKLGKAKMAIKAKKRAISKPPLTKSGYYLAQFVYKEDGGSQYLPIMKKSWWFDEYSKNIGFIIDTGARMPKIYTFRDRRWAKPKTDL
;
A
#
# COMPACT_ATOMS: atom_id res chain seq x y z
N MET A 1 -10.09 -7.72 -22.18
CA MET A 1 -8.85 -8.46 -21.89
C MET A 1 -8.88 -8.89 -20.45
N SER A 2 -8.53 -10.14 -20.16
CA SER A 2 -8.64 -10.72 -18.81
C SER A 2 -7.28 -11.23 -18.34
N HIS A 3 -6.90 -10.88 -17.11
CA HIS A 3 -5.63 -11.29 -16.51
C HIS A 3 -5.90 -12.11 -15.25
N LYS A 4 -5.25 -13.27 -15.14
CA LYS A 4 -5.29 -14.07 -13.92
C LYS A 4 -4.24 -13.54 -12.94
N VAL A 5 -4.69 -13.21 -11.73
CA VAL A 5 -3.81 -12.70 -10.67
C VAL A 5 -3.93 -13.61 -9.47
N LEU A 6 -2.78 -14.04 -8.93
CA LEU A 6 -2.73 -14.65 -7.61
C LEU A 6 -2.67 -13.54 -6.57
N LEU A 7 -3.51 -13.64 -5.54
CA LEU A 7 -3.55 -12.69 -4.42
C LEU A 7 -2.92 -13.33 -3.17
N PRO A 8 -1.58 -13.45 -3.10
CA PRO A 8 -0.92 -13.89 -1.88
C PRO A 8 -1.16 -12.85 -0.78
N SER A 9 -1.31 -13.31 0.46
CA SER A 9 -1.69 -12.44 1.59
C SER A 9 -0.75 -11.27 1.85
N LEU A 10 0.51 -11.35 1.41
CA LEU A 10 1.57 -10.39 1.75
C LEU A 10 2.61 -10.19 0.62
N ASN A 11 2.24 -10.29 -0.67
CA ASN A 11 3.18 -9.97 -1.75
C ASN A 11 2.50 -9.14 -2.84
N PHE A 12 3.28 -8.37 -3.58
CA PHE A 12 2.82 -7.77 -4.83
C PHE A 12 2.57 -8.87 -5.87
N SER A 13 1.53 -8.67 -6.67
CA SER A 13 1.40 -9.41 -7.92
C SER A 13 2.54 -9.04 -8.87
N GLN A 14 2.62 -9.76 -9.99
CA GLN A 14 3.34 -9.24 -11.15
C GLN A 14 2.72 -7.92 -11.61
N VAL A 15 3.54 -7.12 -12.28
CA VAL A 15 3.12 -5.87 -12.91
C VAL A 15 2.25 -6.21 -14.11
N ILE A 16 1.14 -5.49 -14.25
CA ILE A 16 0.24 -5.62 -15.39
C ILE A 16 0.22 -4.27 -16.07
N GLU A 17 0.58 -4.25 -17.35
CA GLU A 17 0.44 -3.08 -18.19
C GLU A 17 -1.03 -2.93 -18.57
N LEU A 18 -1.56 -1.72 -18.36
CA LEU A 18 -2.95 -1.40 -18.63
C LEU A 18 -3.04 -0.53 -19.90
N PRO A 19 -4.12 -0.64 -20.69
CA PRO A 19 -4.31 0.23 -21.84
C PRO A 19 -4.42 1.69 -21.39
N LEU A 20 -3.93 2.59 -22.26
CA LEU A 20 -3.98 4.03 -22.01
C LEU A 20 -5.43 4.56 -21.98
N GLY A 21 -5.64 5.63 -21.23
CA GLY A 21 -6.92 6.34 -21.17
C GLY A 21 -7.76 5.97 -19.95
N LYS A 22 -9.03 6.38 -19.97
CA LYS A 22 -9.98 6.08 -18.89
C LYS A 22 -10.39 4.63 -19.01
N ILE A 23 -10.14 3.84 -17.98
CA ILE A 23 -10.40 2.40 -17.99
C ILE A 23 -11.22 1.99 -16.76
N THR A 24 -12.07 0.99 -16.95
CA THR A 24 -12.78 0.32 -15.86
C THR A 24 -12.23 -1.07 -15.70
N ILE A 25 -11.82 -1.40 -14.48
CA ILE A 25 -11.33 -2.72 -14.12
C ILE A 25 -12.35 -3.37 -13.21
N GLY A 26 -12.64 -4.63 -13.51
CA GLY A 26 -13.49 -5.50 -12.72
C GLY A 26 -12.74 -6.74 -12.26
N MET A 27 -13.16 -7.33 -11.15
CA MET A 27 -12.64 -8.61 -10.67
C MET A 27 -13.75 -9.64 -10.54
N THR A 28 -13.46 -10.84 -11.01
CA THR A 28 -14.34 -12.01 -11.00
C THR A 28 -13.55 -13.24 -10.54
N SER A 29 -14.23 -14.25 -10.02
CA SER A 29 -13.60 -15.53 -9.65
C SER A 29 -13.18 -16.35 -10.88
N GLU A 30 -13.88 -16.15 -12.00
CA GLU A 30 -13.67 -16.85 -13.25
C GLU A 30 -13.33 -15.86 -14.37
N ALA A 31 -12.63 -16.34 -15.40
CA ALA A 31 -12.26 -15.50 -16.53
C ALA A 31 -13.51 -15.12 -17.34
N VAL A 32 -13.68 -13.82 -17.58
CA VAL A 32 -14.72 -13.29 -18.47
C VAL A 32 -14.14 -13.10 -19.86
N ASN A 33 -14.68 -13.78 -20.86
CA ASN A 33 -14.23 -13.70 -22.25
C ASN A 33 -15.06 -12.72 -23.09
N ASP A 34 -16.30 -12.46 -22.68
CA ASP A 34 -17.21 -11.52 -23.31
C ASP A 34 -17.50 -10.36 -22.33
N PRO A 35 -17.15 -9.11 -22.66
CA PRO A 35 -17.44 -7.95 -21.81
C PRO A 35 -18.91 -7.80 -21.41
N GLU A 36 -19.85 -8.18 -22.27
CA GLU A 36 -21.29 -8.11 -21.99
C GLU A 36 -21.73 -9.16 -20.95
N ALA A 37 -20.95 -10.22 -20.78
CA ALA A 37 -21.15 -11.24 -19.76
C ALA A 37 -20.50 -10.87 -18.41
N PHE A 38 -19.97 -9.66 -18.25
CA PHE A 38 -19.39 -9.23 -16.99
C PHE A 38 -20.47 -9.14 -15.89
N PRO A 39 -20.32 -9.85 -14.75
CA PRO A 39 -21.38 -9.94 -13.76
C PRO A 39 -21.74 -8.59 -13.15
N GLU A 40 -23.03 -8.25 -13.16
CA GLU A 40 -23.54 -7.08 -12.46
C GLU A 40 -23.25 -7.18 -10.96
N GLY A 41 -22.75 -6.09 -10.36
CA GLY A 41 -22.40 -6.04 -8.94
C GLY A 41 -21.02 -6.64 -8.60
N ALA A 42 -20.29 -7.17 -9.58
CA ALA A 42 -18.89 -7.53 -9.38
C ALA A 42 -18.06 -6.30 -8.92
N PRO A 43 -17.03 -6.49 -8.07
CA PRO A 43 -16.14 -5.41 -7.66
C PRO A 43 -15.52 -4.73 -8.87
N THR A 44 -15.77 -3.43 -9.00
CA THR A 44 -15.31 -2.62 -10.12
C THR A 44 -14.70 -1.31 -9.64
N VAL A 45 -13.78 -0.78 -10.43
CA VAL A 45 -13.13 0.50 -10.20
C VAL A 45 -12.84 1.17 -11.53
N THR A 46 -13.09 2.46 -11.60
CA THR A 46 -12.69 3.28 -12.75
C THR A 46 -11.43 4.07 -12.44
N ILE A 47 -10.48 4.01 -13.36
CA ILE A 47 -9.20 4.71 -13.30
C ILE A 47 -9.25 5.87 -14.29
N PRO A 48 -8.96 7.10 -13.86
CA PRO A 48 -8.89 8.24 -14.77
C PRO A 48 -7.64 8.14 -15.65
N ALA A 49 -7.72 8.69 -16.87
CA ALA A 49 -6.64 8.70 -17.86
C ALA A 49 -5.34 9.38 -17.38
N SER A 50 -5.40 10.16 -16.30
CA SER A 50 -4.23 10.85 -15.74
C SER A 50 -3.37 9.98 -14.82
N GLN A 51 -3.84 8.78 -14.43
CA GLN A 51 -3.10 7.86 -13.56
C GLN A 51 -2.33 6.85 -14.38
N ASN A 52 -0.99 6.86 -14.24
CA ASN A 52 -0.11 6.01 -15.04
C ASN A 52 0.51 4.87 -14.22
N ASP A 53 0.64 5.04 -12.91
CA ASP A 53 1.16 4.03 -12.00
C ASP A 53 0.31 3.97 -10.74
N LEU A 54 -0.12 2.77 -10.39
CA LEU A 54 -1.03 2.56 -9.27
C LEU A 54 -0.90 1.15 -8.70
N TYR A 55 -1.25 1.01 -7.43
CA TYR A 55 -1.55 -0.28 -6.83
C TYR A 55 -3.04 -0.50 -6.74
N PHE A 56 -3.47 -1.76 -6.85
CA PHE A 56 -4.79 -2.18 -6.38
C PHE A 56 -4.65 -2.81 -5.00
N PHE A 57 -5.28 -2.19 -4.01
CA PHE A 57 -5.48 -2.83 -2.73
C PHE A 57 -6.77 -3.61 -2.77
N ILE A 58 -6.66 -4.90 -2.45
CA ILE A 58 -7.79 -5.80 -2.35
C ILE A 58 -8.09 -6.00 -0.87
N PHE A 59 -9.32 -5.68 -0.48
CA PHE A 59 -9.81 -5.89 0.89
C PHE A 59 -10.95 -6.90 0.86
N SER A 60 -11.11 -7.65 1.94
CA SER A 60 -12.33 -8.43 2.14
C SER A 60 -13.54 -7.49 2.23
N ASP A 61 -14.60 -7.84 1.51
CA ASP A 61 -15.91 -7.22 1.60
C ASP A 61 -16.98 -8.32 1.56
N PRO A 62 -17.32 -8.91 2.71
CA PRO A 62 -18.31 -9.99 2.78
C PRO A 62 -19.72 -9.59 2.31
N LYS A 63 -19.99 -8.29 2.11
CA LYS A 63 -21.28 -7.80 1.63
C LYS A 63 -21.43 -7.91 0.11
N ASN A 64 -20.33 -7.98 -0.62
CA ASN A 64 -20.38 -8.22 -2.06
C ASN A 64 -20.68 -9.70 -2.33
N LYS A 65 -21.86 -9.97 -2.91
CA LYS A 65 -22.36 -11.33 -3.14
C LYS A 65 -21.75 -12.02 -4.37
N VAL A 66 -21.17 -11.26 -5.29
CA VAL A 66 -20.57 -11.80 -6.53
C VAL A 66 -19.15 -12.26 -6.25
N LEU A 67 -18.36 -11.38 -5.63
CA LEU A 67 -17.00 -11.69 -5.18
C LEU A 67 -16.76 -10.88 -3.90
N PRO A 68 -16.51 -11.51 -2.74
CA PRO A 68 -16.53 -10.84 -1.43
C PRO A 68 -15.25 -10.04 -1.16
N ILE A 69 -14.90 -9.16 -2.09
CA ILE A 69 -13.77 -8.25 -2.04
C ILE A 69 -14.19 -6.86 -2.49
N ARG A 70 -13.41 -5.85 -2.11
CA ARG A 70 -13.46 -4.51 -2.72
C ARG A 70 -12.09 -4.11 -3.23
N ILE A 71 -12.08 -3.34 -4.30
CA ILE A 71 -10.88 -2.84 -4.97
C ILE A 71 -10.71 -1.38 -4.59
N GLN A 72 -9.49 -1.00 -4.19
CA GLN A 72 -9.14 0.39 -3.98
C GLN A 72 -7.90 0.73 -4.80
N PRO A 73 -8.00 1.64 -5.79
CA PRO A 73 -6.86 2.09 -6.55
C PRO A 73 -6.05 3.08 -5.69
N VAL A 74 -4.74 2.96 -5.77
CA VAL A 74 -3.80 3.83 -5.08
C VAL A 74 -2.83 4.38 -6.11
N ASN A 75 -3.05 5.63 -6.52
CA ASN A 75 -2.10 6.36 -7.36
C ASN A 75 -0.73 6.45 -6.65
N ILE A 76 0.31 6.04 -7.38
CA ILE A 76 1.72 6.15 -7.00
C ILE A 76 2.58 6.75 -8.12
N ASP A 77 1.99 7.55 -9.00
CA ASP A 77 2.70 8.38 -9.96
C ASP A 77 3.84 9.15 -9.27
N ASN A 78 4.90 9.49 -10.00
CA ASN A 78 6.10 10.11 -9.42
C ASN A 78 5.84 11.47 -8.77
N GLU A 79 4.79 12.16 -9.19
CA GLU A 79 4.29 13.41 -8.62
C GLU A 79 3.68 13.19 -7.23
N ILE A 80 3.17 11.98 -6.95
CA ILE A 80 2.52 11.60 -5.70
C ILE A 80 3.48 10.89 -4.75
N LEU A 81 4.22 9.88 -5.23
CA LEU A 81 5.14 9.09 -4.42
C LEU A 81 6.48 8.96 -5.13
N LYS A 82 7.53 9.52 -4.52
CA LYS A 82 8.87 9.51 -5.10
C LYS A 82 9.64 8.26 -4.67
N ILE A 83 10.66 7.92 -5.46
CA ILE A 83 11.63 6.88 -5.10
C ILE A 83 12.28 7.23 -3.74
N GLY A 84 12.39 6.23 -2.88
CA GLY A 84 12.88 6.35 -1.50
C GLY A 84 11.81 6.77 -0.48
N GLU A 85 10.65 7.27 -0.93
CA GLU A 85 9.56 7.61 -0.01
C GLU A 85 8.75 6.37 0.37
N THR A 86 7.97 6.50 1.45
CA THR A 86 7.02 5.49 1.88
C THR A 86 5.62 6.09 2.00
N MET A 87 4.64 5.52 1.29
CA MET A 87 3.23 5.81 1.54
C MET A 87 2.70 4.86 2.60
N TRP A 88 2.33 5.44 3.73
CA TRP A 88 1.81 4.75 4.90
C TRP A 88 0.29 4.75 4.89
N PHE A 89 -0.30 3.61 5.19
CA PHE A 89 -1.74 3.42 5.39
C PHE A 89 -1.97 3.02 6.83
N ASN A 90 -2.74 3.83 7.55
CA ASN A 90 -3.19 3.50 8.88
C ASN A 90 -4.60 2.97 8.84
N PHE A 91 -4.74 1.65 8.97
CA PHE A 91 -6.04 0.98 9.06
C PHE A 91 -6.52 0.82 10.51
N SER A 92 -5.76 1.28 11.50
CA SER A 92 -6.20 1.27 12.90
C SER A 92 -7.13 2.44 13.22
N GLU A 93 -7.81 2.36 14.36
CA GLU A 93 -8.67 3.42 14.91
C GLU A 93 -7.88 4.52 15.65
N ARG A 94 -6.54 4.39 15.73
CA ARG A 94 -5.72 5.30 16.54
C ARG A 94 -4.83 6.18 15.68
N ASP A 95 -4.51 7.34 16.21
CA ASP A 95 -3.45 8.19 15.65
C ASP A 95 -2.08 7.61 16.01
N LEU A 96 -1.17 7.62 15.04
CA LEU A 96 0.21 7.19 15.22
C LEU A 96 1.19 8.30 14.91
N ALA A 97 2.35 8.21 15.54
CA ALA A 97 3.54 8.95 15.15
C ALA A 97 4.73 7.99 15.03
N ALA A 98 5.69 8.37 14.20
CA ALA A 98 6.90 7.60 14.01
C ALA A 98 8.13 8.49 13.89
N LYS A 99 9.26 7.98 14.41
CA LYS A 99 10.60 8.43 14.08
C LYS A 99 11.26 7.35 13.23
N LEU A 100 11.57 7.68 11.99
CA LEU A 100 12.15 6.80 10.99
C LEU A 100 13.56 7.31 10.66
N GLY A 101 14.53 6.92 11.48
CA GLY A 101 15.89 7.49 11.42
C GLY A 101 15.86 8.99 11.74
N LYS A 102 16.18 9.82 10.75
CA LYS A 102 16.09 11.29 10.86
C LYS A 102 14.71 11.85 10.50
N ALA A 103 13.88 11.08 9.79
CA ALA A 103 12.54 11.49 9.42
C ALA A 103 11.55 11.33 10.59
N LYS A 104 10.53 12.18 10.60
CA LYS A 104 9.37 12.06 11.50
C LYS A 104 8.11 11.98 10.67
N MET A 105 7.12 11.27 11.18
CA MET A 105 5.82 11.13 10.55
C MET A 105 4.73 11.16 11.62
N ALA A 106 3.58 11.73 11.30
CA ALA A 106 2.33 11.51 12.01
C ALA A 106 1.28 11.04 11.01
N ILE A 107 0.45 10.09 11.42
CA ILE A 107 -0.61 9.52 10.59
C ILE A 107 -1.87 9.36 11.42
N LYS A 108 -2.95 10.00 10.97
CA LYS A 108 -4.25 9.93 11.64
C LYS A 108 -4.89 8.56 11.47
N ALA A 109 -5.78 8.20 12.40
CA ALA A 109 -6.64 7.02 12.30
C ALA A 109 -7.33 6.96 10.92
N LYS A 110 -7.36 5.78 10.28
CA LYS A 110 -8.01 5.56 8.97
C LYS A 110 -7.56 6.50 7.84
N LYS A 111 -6.35 7.07 7.94
CA LYS A 111 -5.77 7.95 6.92
C LYS A 111 -4.47 7.39 6.36
N ARG A 112 -3.93 8.09 5.36
CA ARG A 112 -2.61 7.84 4.78
C ARG A 112 -1.68 9.03 4.99
N ALA A 113 -0.38 8.78 4.96
CA ALA A 113 0.67 9.81 5.00
C ALA A 113 1.86 9.37 4.14
N ILE A 114 2.68 10.32 3.68
CA ILE A 114 3.95 10.02 3.01
C ILE A 114 5.09 10.46 3.91
N SER A 115 6.02 9.56 4.18
CA SER A 115 7.26 9.89 4.87
C SER A 115 8.40 10.07 3.88
N LYS A 116 9.21 11.11 4.11
CA LYS A 116 10.49 11.30 3.42
C LYS A 116 11.43 10.10 3.66
N PRO A 117 12.43 9.90 2.78
CA PRO A 117 13.45 8.88 2.99
C PRO A 117 14.10 9.00 4.38
N PRO A 118 14.25 7.90 5.13
CA PRO A 118 14.84 7.92 6.47
C PRO A 118 16.37 8.14 6.45
N LEU A 119 17.00 7.83 5.31
CA LEU A 119 18.43 7.96 5.01
C LEU A 119 18.61 8.50 3.58
N THR A 120 19.82 8.94 3.24
CA THR A 120 20.19 9.40 1.89
C THR A 120 20.64 8.27 0.97
N LYS A 121 21.04 7.12 1.53
CA LYS A 121 21.45 5.91 0.82
C LYS A 121 20.87 4.68 1.49
N SER A 122 20.83 3.57 0.76
CA SER A 122 20.36 2.27 1.27
C SER A 122 21.12 1.84 2.53
N GLY A 123 20.41 1.35 3.55
CA GLY A 123 21.03 1.04 4.84
C GLY A 123 20.04 0.81 5.96
N TYR A 124 20.55 0.39 7.12
CA TYR A 124 19.73 0.20 8.32
C TYR A 124 19.47 1.51 9.05
N TYR A 125 18.24 1.71 9.51
CA TYR A 125 17.85 2.82 10.36
C TYR A 125 16.96 2.36 11.51
N LEU A 126 16.93 3.14 12.59
CA LEU A 126 16.06 2.89 13.72
C LEU A 126 14.64 3.42 13.43
N ALA A 127 13.67 2.52 13.35
CA ALA A 127 12.26 2.82 13.24
C ALA A 127 11.60 2.73 14.63
N GLN A 128 10.93 3.79 15.03
CA GLN A 128 10.18 3.89 16.28
C GLN A 128 8.76 4.32 15.98
N PHE A 129 7.77 3.53 16.36
CA PHE A 129 6.36 3.86 16.23
C PHE A 129 5.73 3.98 17.61
N VAL A 130 4.86 4.96 17.75
CA VAL A 130 4.05 5.22 18.95
C VAL A 130 2.61 5.48 18.54
N TYR A 131 1.65 5.21 19.42
CA TYR A 131 0.27 5.66 19.26
C TYR A 131 -0.10 6.67 20.35
N LYS A 132 -1.07 7.54 20.05
CA LYS A 132 -1.65 8.44 21.04
C LYS A 132 -2.75 7.71 21.81
N GLU A 133 -2.69 7.74 23.12
CA GLU A 133 -3.75 7.16 23.97
C GLU A 133 -5.08 7.91 23.81
N ASP A 134 -6.19 7.17 23.84
CA ASP A 134 -7.54 7.73 23.68
C ASP A 134 -7.87 8.65 24.86
N GLY A 135 -8.21 9.92 24.58
CA GLY A 135 -8.50 10.93 25.62
C GLY A 135 -7.28 11.44 26.41
N GLY A 136 -6.08 10.88 26.17
CA GLY A 136 -4.84 11.26 26.84
C GLY A 136 -3.92 12.16 26.00
N SER A 137 -2.88 12.69 26.65
CA SER A 137 -1.75 13.36 26.00
C SER A 137 -0.52 12.44 25.84
N GLN A 138 -0.59 11.22 26.38
CA GLN A 138 0.52 10.28 26.40
C GLN A 138 0.68 9.53 25.06
N TYR A 139 1.95 9.35 24.66
CA TYR A 139 2.33 8.50 23.55
C TYR A 139 2.88 7.17 24.07
N LEU A 140 2.30 6.06 23.60
CA LEU A 140 2.67 4.72 24.02
C LEU A 140 3.42 4.00 22.90
N PRO A 141 4.52 3.28 23.21
CA PRO A 141 5.35 2.65 22.20
C PRO A 141 4.64 1.46 21.56
N ILE A 142 4.71 1.38 20.23
CA ILE A 142 4.30 0.21 19.45
C ILE A 142 5.50 -0.68 19.19
N MET A 143 6.55 -0.08 18.64
CA MET A 143 7.78 -0.81 18.33
C MET A 143 8.98 0.11 18.23
N LYS A 144 10.15 -0.48 18.45
CA LYS A 144 11.46 0.12 18.19
C LYS A 144 12.35 -0.97 17.59
N LYS A 145 12.64 -0.91 16.29
CA LYS A 145 13.44 -1.92 15.58
C LYS A 145 14.34 -1.29 14.52
N SER A 146 15.42 -1.99 14.18
CA SER A 146 16.26 -1.66 13.02
C SER A 146 15.60 -2.17 11.75
N TRP A 147 15.40 -1.29 10.77
CA TRP A 147 14.77 -1.59 9.49
C TRP A 147 15.72 -1.23 8.33
N TRP A 148 15.65 -2.01 7.25
CA TRP A 148 16.40 -1.73 6.03
C TRP A 148 15.64 -0.73 5.15
N PHE A 149 16.30 0.37 4.81
CA PHE A 149 15.88 1.32 3.77
C PHE A 149 16.57 1.00 2.44
N ASP A 150 15.82 1.13 1.35
CA ASP A 150 16.28 0.92 -0.01
C ASP A 150 15.98 2.17 -0.84
N GLU A 151 17.03 2.88 -1.26
CA GLU A 151 16.93 4.18 -1.93
C GLU A 151 16.38 4.08 -3.36
N TYR A 152 16.25 2.88 -3.92
CA TYR A 152 15.76 2.66 -5.28
C TYR A 152 14.32 2.14 -5.33
N SER A 153 13.65 2.11 -4.18
CA SER A 153 12.29 1.58 -4.08
C SER A 153 11.28 2.68 -3.75
N LYS A 154 10.07 2.58 -4.32
CA LYS A 154 8.90 3.18 -3.65
C LYS A 154 8.40 2.19 -2.62
N ASN A 155 8.03 2.69 -1.46
CA ASN A 155 7.66 1.83 -0.34
C ASN A 155 6.19 2.01 0.02
N ILE A 156 5.56 0.93 0.44
CA ILE A 156 4.23 0.93 1.03
C ILE A 156 4.30 0.39 2.44
N GLY A 157 3.77 1.16 3.38
CA GLY A 157 3.69 0.79 4.78
C GLY A 157 2.23 0.58 5.21
N PHE A 158 1.97 -0.50 5.94
CA PHE A 158 0.64 -0.82 6.44
C PHE A 158 0.68 -0.92 7.96
N ILE A 159 -0.22 -0.21 8.62
CA ILE A 159 -0.49 -0.33 10.06
C ILE A 159 -1.87 -0.96 10.18
N ILE A 160 -1.92 -2.20 10.67
CA ILE A 160 -3.12 -3.02 10.69
C ILE A 160 -3.45 -3.34 12.15
N ASP A 161 -4.69 -3.05 12.54
CA ASP A 161 -5.19 -3.52 13.82
C ASP A 161 -5.40 -5.04 13.78
N THR A 162 -5.00 -5.73 14.84
CA THR A 162 -5.09 -7.20 14.91
C THR A 162 -6.02 -7.67 16.01
N GLY A 163 -6.72 -6.77 16.69
CA GLY A 163 -7.49 -7.08 17.90
C GLY A 163 -6.59 -7.39 19.12
N ALA A 164 -5.27 -7.45 18.92
CA ALA A 164 -4.28 -7.49 19.99
C ALA A 164 -4.02 -6.08 20.54
N ARG A 165 -3.30 -6.01 21.67
CA ARG A 165 -2.95 -4.74 22.32
C ARG A 165 -2.24 -3.74 21.40
N MET A 166 -1.47 -4.21 20.42
CA MET A 166 -0.66 -3.38 19.53
C MET A 166 -0.97 -3.68 18.05
N PRO A 167 -1.03 -2.64 17.18
CA PRO A 167 -1.17 -2.86 15.74
C PRO A 167 0.10 -3.52 15.18
N LYS A 168 -0.08 -4.32 14.12
CA LYS A 168 1.05 -4.84 13.34
C LYS A 168 1.42 -3.86 12.26
N ILE A 169 2.73 -3.74 12.00
CA ILE A 169 3.28 -2.86 10.99
C ILE A 169 4.03 -3.69 9.95
N TYR A 170 3.63 -3.53 8.69
CA TYR A 170 4.24 -4.19 7.54
C TYR A 170 4.80 -3.15 6.59
N THR A 171 5.84 -3.52 5.86
CA THR A 171 6.39 -2.69 4.77
C THR A 171 6.69 -3.56 3.56
N PHE A 172 6.45 -3.00 2.38
CA PHE A 172 6.76 -3.61 1.10
C PHE A 172 7.58 -2.64 0.27
N ARG A 173 8.59 -3.20 -0.40
CA ARG A 173 9.52 -2.47 -1.26
C ARG A 173 9.19 -2.80 -2.69
N ASP A 174 8.75 -1.82 -3.46
CA ASP A 174 8.58 -1.95 -4.88
C ASP A 174 9.84 -1.46 -5.60
N ARG A 175 10.51 -2.38 -6.28
CA ARG A 175 11.83 -2.18 -6.92
C ARG A 175 11.74 -2.07 -8.44
N ARG A 176 10.56 -1.81 -9.02
CA ARG A 176 10.40 -1.68 -10.47
C ARG A 176 11.31 -0.63 -11.12
N TRP A 177 11.76 0.36 -10.35
CA TRP A 177 12.69 1.41 -10.80
C TRP A 177 14.15 1.19 -10.37
N ALA A 178 14.45 0.07 -9.72
CA ALA A 178 15.83 -0.26 -9.40
C ALA A 178 16.57 -0.55 -10.71
N LYS A 179 17.74 0.08 -10.89
CA LYS A 179 18.62 -0.32 -11.99
C LYS A 179 18.97 -1.80 -11.81
N PRO A 180 19.00 -2.60 -12.89
CA PRO A 180 19.59 -3.93 -12.84
C PRO A 180 20.96 -3.81 -12.17
N LYS A 181 21.32 -4.77 -11.31
CA LYS A 181 22.73 -4.92 -10.95
C LYS A 181 23.47 -5.15 -12.27
N THR A 182 24.28 -4.20 -12.72
CA THR A 182 25.39 -4.53 -13.61
C THR A 182 26.23 -5.51 -12.81
N ASP A 183 26.19 -6.78 -13.20
CA ASP A 183 27.09 -7.78 -12.65
C ASP A 183 28.54 -7.35 -12.93
N LEU A 184 29.37 -7.60 -11.91
CA LEU A 184 30.84 -7.46 -11.79
C LEU A 184 31.33 -6.14 -11.16
#